data_AF-A0A9C9DCH8-F1
#
_entry.id   AF-A0A9C9DCH8-F1
#
_cell.length_a   1.000
_cell.length_b   1.000
_cell.length_c   1.000
_cell.angle_alpha   90.00
_cell.angle_beta   90.00
_cell.angle_gamma   90.00
#
_symmetry.space_group_name_H-M   'P 1'
#
loop_
_entity.id
_entity.type
_entity.pdbx_description
1 polymer ?
#
loop_
_entity_poly.entity_id
_entity_poly.type
_entity_poly.pdbx_seq_one_letter_code
_entity_poly.pdbx_strand_id
1 'polypeptide(L)'
;MSSIHLEEYSELLEASVPEVRDVLEGTFHEAARIMSPAGLADYLSGARALSNLRRGPDLVITYLQEMPLVAKECGEDIIPDVITAAMKVSSMTSGEVIALLFASLPSVSRHLGDAQLVRGYLTLIHQLASTAARGLRPMLSHIDELLSKLTLSGLRRWANFGAQAYRRDFNNLTAYFNLESADSRAMLEKERRGVLFVKVQRKLNFYLRALWGRDFFLRPTGADYTDFRPYVEDRILHMPDAVDDIEGIPGLELYRATAAHMASHLMYTTASMSAEQLSPAQMFFIGLLEDARVEYKAVQKFPGLKKLWVSLMKVEYSEPVEHETIPILEHLALQLLDPTVTSDDEQLN
;
A
#
# COMPACT_ATOMS: atom_id res chain seq x y z
N MET A 1 -17.76 -4.41 29.93
CA MET A 1 -17.44 -5.20 28.72
C MET A 1 -18.71 -5.92 28.34
N SER A 2 -19.41 -5.45 27.31
CA SER A 2 -20.64 -6.08 26.85
C SER A 2 -20.28 -7.43 26.24
N SER A 3 -20.86 -8.52 26.74
CA SER A 3 -20.96 -9.75 25.95
C SER A 3 -21.70 -9.40 24.67
N ILE A 4 -21.09 -9.64 23.52
CA ILE A 4 -21.80 -9.55 22.24
C ILE A 4 -22.75 -10.74 22.21
N HIS A 5 -24.04 -10.48 22.35
CA HIS A 5 -25.06 -11.53 22.25
C HIS A 5 -25.29 -11.81 20.76
N LEU A 6 -24.56 -12.78 20.21
CA LEU A 6 -24.76 -13.27 18.84
C LEU A 6 -26.24 -13.54 18.55
N GLU A 7 -26.95 -14.08 19.54
CA GLU A 7 -28.39 -14.38 19.51
C GLU A 7 -29.23 -13.14 19.13
N GLU A 8 -28.95 -11.97 19.71
CA GLU A 8 -29.69 -10.73 19.44
C GLU A 8 -29.47 -10.23 18.00
N TYR A 9 -28.23 -10.34 17.50
CA TYR A 9 -27.93 -9.98 16.11
C TYR A 9 -28.47 -11.01 15.12
N SER A 10 -28.43 -12.29 15.46
CA SER A 10 -28.95 -13.39 14.63
C SER A 10 -30.46 -13.20 14.41
N GLU A 11 -31.22 -13.00 15.48
CA GLU A 11 -32.68 -12.82 15.39
C GLU A 11 -33.06 -11.62 14.49
N LEU A 12 -32.34 -10.50 14.62
CA LEU A 12 -32.58 -9.29 13.82
C LEU A 12 -32.19 -9.47 12.34
N LEU A 13 -31.06 -10.14 12.09
CA LEU A 13 -30.58 -10.41 10.74
C LEU A 13 -31.48 -11.42 10.04
N GLU A 14 -31.86 -12.51 10.72
CA GLU A 14 -32.78 -13.53 10.21
C GLU A 14 -34.17 -12.97 9.92
N ALA A 15 -34.68 -12.06 10.76
CA ALA A 15 -35.96 -11.39 10.51
C ALA A 15 -35.92 -10.49 9.26
N SER A 16 -34.74 -9.96 8.91
CA SER A 16 -34.57 -9.06 7.76
C SER A 16 -34.16 -9.79 6.49
N VAL A 17 -33.35 -10.85 6.63
CA VAL A 17 -32.71 -11.63 5.57
C VAL A 17 -32.64 -13.09 6.02
N PRO A 18 -33.71 -13.89 5.81
CA PRO A 18 -33.77 -15.27 6.30
C PRO A 18 -32.62 -16.16 5.81
N GLU A 19 -32.11 -15.89 4.61
CA GLU A 19 -31.00 -16.61 3.98
C GLU A 19 -29.65 -16.44 4.70
N VAL A 20 -29.52 -15.45 5.58
CA VAL A 20 -28.30 -15.24 6.39
C VAL A 20 -28.11 -16.35 7.43
N ARG A 21 -29.20 -17.00 7.88
CA ARG A 21 -29.15 -18.02 8.94
C ARG A 21 -28.13 -19.12 8.65
N ASP A 22 -28.17 -19.65 7.42
CA ASP A 22 -27.34 -20.79 7.01
C ASP A 22 -25.85 -20.42 6.88
N VAL A 23 -25.53 -19.12 6.80
CA VAL A 23 -24.18 -18.60 6.59
C VAL A 23 -23.58 -18.03 7.89
N LEU A 24 -24.42 -17.49 8.77
CA LEU A 24 -23.98 -16.71 9.92
C LEU A 24 -23.21 -17.54 10.95
N GLU A 25 -23.67 -18.76 11.27
CA GLU A 25 -23.00 -19.60 12.28
C GLU A 25 -21.56 -19.96 11.86
N GLY A 26 -21.38 -20.34 10.59
CA GLY A 26 -20.07 -20.68 10.03
C GLY A 26 -19.15 -19.47 9.94
N THR A 27 -19.63 -18.36 9.37
CA THR A 27 -18.83 -17.14 9.18
C THR A 27 -18.49 -16.45 10.49
N PHE A 28 -19.40 -16.47 11.48
CA PHE A 28 -19.15 -15.87 12.78
C PHE A 28 -18.02 -16.55 13.55
N HIS A 29 -17.93 -17.89 13.52
CA HIS A 29 -16.83 -18.58 14.19
C HIS A 29 -15.47 -18.16 13.58
N GLU A 30 -15.39 -18.01 12.27
CA GLU A 30 -14.16 -17.54 11.62
C GLU A 30 -13.84 -16.09 11.95
N ALA A 31 -14.86 -15.22 11.91
CA ALA A 31 -14.73 -13.81 12.31
C ALA A 31 -14.21 -13.68 13.75
N ALA A 32 -14.74 -14.48 14.69
CA ALA A 32 -14.36 -14.43 16.10
C ALA A 32 -12.94 -14.93 16.39
N ARG A 33 -12.31 -15.65 15.46
CA ARG A 33 -10.88 -16.01 15.54
C ARG A 33 -9.95 -14.89 15.08
N ILE A 34 -10.46 -13.94 14.31
CA ILE A 34 -9.68 -12.88 13.65
C ILE A 34 -9.87 -11.55 14.36
N MET A 35 -11.09 -11.24 14.79
CA MET A 35 -11.48 -9.96 15.34
C MET A 35 -11.56 -9.97 16.87
N SER A 36 -11.31 -8.82 17.46
CA SER A 36 -11.61 -8.54 18.86
C SER A 36 -13.13 -8.44 19.08
N PRO A 37 -13.59 -8.41 20.35
CA PRO A 37 -14.98 -8.11 20.64
C PRO A 37 -15.46 -6.75 20.06
N ALA A 38 -14.59 -5.74 19.97
CA ALA A 38 -14.98 -4.48 19.34
C ALA A 38 -15.18 -4.65 17.84
N GLY A 39 -14.22 -5.31 17.15
CA GLY A 39 -14.31 -5.59 15.72
C GLY A 39 -15.52 -6.45 15.35
N LEU A 40 -15.84 -7.47 16.16
CA LEU A 40 -17.05 -8.29 15.99
C LEU A 40 -18.34 -7.47 16.11
N ALA A 41 -18.39 -6.51 17.04
CA ALA A 41 -19.54 -5.63 17.20
C ALA A 41 -19.71 -4.72 15.98
N ASP A 42 -18.62 -4.13 15.48
CA ASP A 42 -18.63 -3.30 14.27
C ASP A 42 -19.03 -4.12 13.03
N TYR A 43 -18.56 -5.37 12.95
CA TYR A 43 -18.91 -6.32 11.90
C TYR A 43 -20.42 -6.64 11.88
N LEU A 44 -20.99 -7.06 13.01
CA LEU A 44 -22.42 -7.38 13.08
C LEU A 44 -23.31 -6.14 12.93
N SER A 45 -22.88 -5.00 13.46
CA SER A 45 -23.55 -3.70 13.26
C SER A 45 -23.54 -3.29 11.78
N GLY A 46 -22.43 -3.52 11.08
CA GLY A 46 -22.30 -3.34 9.63
C GLY A 46 -23.31 -4.19 8.84
N ALA A 47 -23.41 -5.48 9.15
CA ALA A 47 -24.39 -6.37 8.52
C ALA A 47 -25.84 -5.89 8.74
N ARG A 48 -26.16 -5.45 9.95
CA ARG A 48 -27.47 -4.86 10.28
C ARG A 48 -27.72 -3.56 9.52
N ALA A 49 -26.71 -2.71 9.36
CA ALA A 49 -26.85 -1.48 8.59
C ALA A 49 -27.14 -1.79 7.12
N LEU A 50 -26.45 -2.79 6.55
CA LEU A 50 -26.66 -3.23 5.16
C LEU A 50 -28.03 -3.87 4.94
N SER A 51 -28.56 -4.65 5.89
CA SER A 51 -29.90 -5.24 5.76
C SER A 51 -30.99 -4.17 5.69
N ASN A 52 -30.83 -3.06 6.42
CA ASN A 52 -31.74 -1.91 6.37
C ASN A 52 -31.78 -1.20 5.00
N LEU A 53 -30.78 -1.39 4.13
CA LEU A 53 -30.80 -0.84 2.77
C LEU A 53 -31.83 -1.53 1.87
N ARG A 54 -32.27 -2.75 2.22
CA ARG A 54 -33.22 -3.56 1.43
C ARG A 54 -32.78 -3.73 -0.03
N ARG A 55 -31.49 -3.98 -0.24
CA ARG A 55 -30.84 -4.11 -1.56
C ARG A 55 -30.56 -5.56 -1.98
N GLY A 56 -31.24 -6.51 -1.35
CA GLY A 56 -31.13 -7.95 -1.62
C GLY A 56 -30.29 -8.69 -0.57
N PRO A 57 -30.55 -10.01 -0.38
CA PRO A 57 -29.87 -10.84 0.62
C PRO A 57 -28.37 -11.00 0.34
N ASP A 58 -28.01 -11.16 -0.94
CA ASP A 58 -26.64 -11.41 -1.40
C ASP A 58 -25.64 -10.37 -0.90
N LEU A 59 -26.06 -9.10 -0.80
CA LEU A 59 -25.23 -8.02 -0.28
C LEU A 59 -24.75 -8.28 1.15
N VAL A 60 -25.68 -8.66 2.03
CA VAL A 60 -25.42 -8.89 3.45
C VAL A 60 -24.61 -10.18 3.62
N ILE A 61 -24.98 -11.22 2.86
CA ILE A 61 -24.28 -12.51 2.87
C ILE A 61 -22.82 -12.35 2.43
N THR A 62 -22.58 -11.65 1.31
CA THR A 62 -21.22 -11.42 0.80
C THR A 62 -20.39 -10.63 1.80
N TYR A 63 -20.98 -9.60 2.43
CA TYR A 63 -20.29 -8.84 3.48
C TYR A 63 -19.87 -9.75 4.66
N LEU A 64 -20.79 -10.58 5.15
CA LEU A 64 -20.51 -11.49 6.26
C LEU A 64 -19.40 -12.49 5.92
N GLN A 65 -19.40 -13.02 4.70
CA GLN A 65 -18.39 -13.98 4.26
C GLN A 65 -17.00 -13.36 4.08
N GLU A 66 -16.93 -12.18 3.48
CA GLU A 66 -15.65 -11.63 2.98
C GLU A 66 -14.96 -10.69 3.97
N MET A 67 -15.71 -10.00 4.82
CA MET A 67 -15.14 -9.00 5.76
C MET A 67 -14.12 -9.60 6.74
N PRO A 68 -14.28 -10.83 7.28
CA PRO A 68 -13.24 -11.46 8.10
C PRO A 68 -11.90 -11.63 7.38
N LEU A 69 -11.92 -11.95 6.08
CA LEU A 69 -10.70 -12.06 5.27
C LEU A 69 -10.03 -10.69 5.11
N VAL A 70 -10.80 -9.63 4.90
CA VAL A 70 -10.28 -8.27 4.79
C VAL A 70 -9.64 -7.83 6.12
N ALA A 71 -10.34 -8.04 7.24
CA ALA A 71 -9.84 -7.69 8.57
C ALA A 71 -8.55 -8.45 8.93
N LYS A 72 -8.41 -9.70 8.47
CA LYS A 72 -7.19 -10.50 8.64
C LYS A 72 -5.98 -9.90 7.92
N GLU A 73 -6.19 -9.32 6.74
CA GLU A 73 -5.10 -8.82 5.90
C GLU A 73 -4.63 -7.42 6.32
N CYS A 74 -5.54 -6.51 6.66
CA CYS A 74 -5.19 -5.12 6.95
C CYS A 74 -5.59 -4.59 8.35
N GLY A 75 -6.30 -5.38 9.17
CA GLY A 75 -6.77 -4.98 10.49
C GLY A 75 -8.28 -4.77 10.55
N GLU A 76 -8.87 -4.96 11.74
CA GLU A 76 -10.33 -4.81 11.95
C GLU A 76 -10.83 -3.36 11.94
N ASP A 77 -9.93 -2.39 12.08
CA ASP A 77 -10.22 -0.95 12.04
C ASP A 77 -10.73 -0.47 10.67
N ILE A 78 -10.59 -1.30 9.63
CA ILE A 78 -11.11 -1.02 8.29
C ILE A 78 -12.62 -1.28 8.14
N ILE A 79 -13.23 -2.05 9.06
CA ILE A 79 -14.63 -2.49 8.95
C ILE A 79 -15.60 -1.29 8.87
N PRO A 80 -15.49 -0.27 9.73
CA PRO A 80 -16.40 0.89 9.67
C PRO A 80 -16.22 1.70 8.38
N ASP A 81 -15.00 1.80 7.85
CA ASP A 81 -14.71 2.51 6.60
C ASP A 81 -15.33 1.81 5.39
N VAL A 82 -15.26 0.48 5.35
CA VAL A 82 -15.87 -0.36 4.31
C VAL A 82 -17.38 -0.18 4.30
N ILE A 83 -18.04 -0.22 5.47
CA ILE A 83 -19.48 0.03 5.58
C ILE A 83 -19.83 1.45 5.16
N THR A 84 -19.06 2.44 5.62
CA THR A 84 -19.28 3.85 5.25
C THR A 84 -19.15 4.06 3.74
N ALA A 85 -18.17 3.43 3.10
CA ALA A 85 -17.99 3.48 1.66
C ALA A 85 -19.17 2.84 0.92
N ALA A 86 -19.62 1.65 1.36
CA ALA A 86 -20.79 0.96 0.81
C ALA A 86 -22.06 1.83 0.91
N MET A 87 -22.29 2.46 2.06
CA MET A 87 -23.41 3.40 2.27
C MET A 87 -23.34 4.58 1.31
N LYS A 88 -22.16 5.19 1.15
CA LYS A 88 -21.94 6.30 0.23
C LYS A 88 -22.23 5.93 -1.22
N VAL A 89 -21.86 4.72 -1.67
CA VAL A 89 -22.10 4.30 -3.06
C VAL A 89 -23.50 3.74 -3.31
N SER A 90 -24.25 3.40 -2.25
CA SER A 90 -25.60 2.81 -2.36
C SER A 90 -26.64 3.73 -3.00
N SER A 91 -26.42 5.05 -3.00
CA SER A 91 -27.28 6.02 -3.67
C SER A 91 -27.00 6.16 -5.18
N MET A 92 -25.87 5.64 -5.66
CA MET A 92 -25.40 5.80 -7.05
C MET A 92 -25.35 4.49 -7.83
N THR A 93 -25.45 3.34 -7.15
CA THR A 93 -25.24 2.00 -7.74
C THR A 93 -26.31 1.00 -7.28
N SER A 94 -26.34 -0.18 -7.91
CA SER A 94 -27.25 -1.27 -7.51
C SER A 94 -26.66 -2.10 -6.37
N GLY A 95 -27.50 -2.84 -5.64
CA GLY A 95 -27.06 -3.77 -4.60
C GLY A 95 -26.05 -4.81 -5.12
N GLU A 96 -26.23 -5.26 -6.36
CA GLU A 96 -25.31 -6.19 -7.04
C GLU A 96 -23.90 -5.61 -7.20
N VAL A 97 -23.76 -4.31 -7.47
CA VAL A 97 -22.44 -3.65 -7.58
C VAL A 97 -21.76 -3.55 -6.22
N ILE A 98 -22.52 -3.30 -5.15
CA ILE A 98 -21.96 -3.26 -3.79
C ILE A 98 -21.59 -4.67 -3.32
N ALA A 99 -22.39 -5.69 -3.65
CA ALA A 99 -22.05 -7.08 -3.39
C ALA A 99 -20.76 -7.46 -4.13
N LEU A 100 -20.61 -7.07 -5.40
CA LEU A 100 -19.36 -7.28 -6.15
C LEU A 100 -18.18 -6.52 -5.55
N LEU A 101 -18.39 -5.30 -5.03
CA LEU A 101 -17.37 -4.57 -4.29
C LEU A 101 -16.89 -5.39 -3.09
N PHE A 102 -17.80 -5.87 -2.23
CA PHE A 102 -17.43 -6.73 -1.09
C PHE A 102 -16.73 -8.01 -1.51
N ALA A 103 -17.24 -8.70 -2.54
CA ALA A 103 -16.63 -9.92 -3.09
C ALA A 103 -15.18 -9.69 -3.55
N SER A 104 -14.86 -8.47 -4.00
CA SER A 104 -13.51 -8.13 -4.45
C SER A 104 -12.57 -7.67 -3.34
N LEU A 105 -13.09 -7.20 -2.20
CA LEU A 105 -12.26 -6.60 -1.14
C LEU A 105 -11.16 -7.51 -0.58
N PRO A 106 -11.34 -8.84 -0.41
CA PRO A 106 -10.25 -9.72 0.04
C PRO A 106 -9.08 -9.77 -0.94
N SER A 107 -9.35 -9.71 -2.25
CA SER A 107 -8.28 -9.60 -3.25
C SER A 107 -7.59 -8.24 -3.12
N VAL A 108 -8.37 -7.16 -3.03
CA VAL A 108 -7.85 -5.79 -2.88
C VAL A 108 -6.98 -5.66 -1.62
N SER A 109 -7.44 -6.16 -0.48
CA SER A 109 -6.68 -6.10 0.78
C SER A 109 -5.37 -6.88 0.70
N ARG A 110 -5.35 -8.03 0.02
CA ARG A 110 -4.12 -8.80 -0.23
C ARG A 110 -3.13 -8.11 -1.15
N HIS A 111 -3.58 -7.40 -2.19
CA HIS A 111 -2.67 -6.68 -3.10
C HIS A 111 -2.17 -5.37 -2.52
N LEU A 112 -2.99 -4.68 -1.70
CA LEU A 112 -2.60 -3.43 -1.08
C LEU A 112 -1.82 -3.64 0.23
N GLY A 113 -2.19 -4.63 1.04
CA GLY A 113 -1.46 -5.05 2.24
C GLY A 113 -1.45 -4.04 3.39
N ASP A 114 -2.25 -2.96 3.32
CA ASP A 114 -2.33 -1.92 4.34
C ASP A 114 -3.72 -1.25 4.35
N ALA A 115 -4.25 -0.95 5.55
CA ALA A 115 -5.58 -0.38 5.73
C ALA A 115 -5.72 1.02 5.11
N GLN A 116 -4.66 1.84 5.15
CA GLN A 116 -4.69 3.18 4.59
C GLN A 116 -4.80 3.15 3.06
N LEU A 117 -4.12 2.20 2.42
CA LEU A 117 -4.27 1.97 0.98
C LEU A 117 -5.68 1.48 0.64
N VAL A 118 -6.26 0.58 1.44
CA VAL A 118 -7.66 0.16 1.26
C VAL A 118 -8.62 1.35 1.40
N ARG A 119 -8.42 2.26 2.36
CA ARG A 119 -9.20 3.52 2.47
C ARG A 119 -9.06 4.39 1.22
N GLY A 120 -7.85 4.50 0.68
CA GLY A 120 -7.59 5.20 -0.58
C GLY A 120 -8.31 4.58 -1.77
N TYR A 121 -8.38 3.24 -1.83
CA TYR A 121 -9.18 2.50 -2.81
C TYR A 121 -10.68 2.74 -2.65
N LEU A 122 -11.23 2.66 -1.44
CA LEU A 122 -12.64 2.95 -1.18
C LEU A 122 -13.02 4.39 -1.59
N THR A 123 -12.10 5.34 -1.39
CA THR A 123 -12.24 6.72 -1.86
C THR A 123 -12.29 6.80 -3.40
N LEU A 124 -11.44 6.04 -4.10
CA LEU A 124 -11.48 5.94 -5.56
C LEU A 124 -12.81 5.34 -6.05
N ILE A 125 -13.29 4.28 -5.41
CA ILE A 125 -14.57 3.64 -5.75
C ILE A 125 -15.73 4.64 -5.61
N HIS A 126 -15.75 5.41 -4.53
CA HIS A 126 -16.75 6.46 -4.34
C HIS A 126 -16.69 7.53 -5.43
N GLN A 127 -15.48 7.98 -5.80
CA GLN A 127 -15.28 8.95 -6.88
C GLN A 127 -15.77 8.40 -8.23
N LEU A 128 -15.45 7.15 -8.56
CA LEU A 128 -15.88 6.52 -9.81
C LEU A 128 -17.38 6.24 -9.85
N ALA A 129 -18.00 5.93 -8.71
CA ALA A 129 -19.45 5.77 -8.63
C ALA A 129 -20.20 7.07 -9.02
N SER A 130 -19.63 8.25 -8.73
CA SER A 130 -20.23 9.54 -9.11
C SER A 130 -19.89 9.99 -10.53
N THR A 131 -18.72 9.60 -11.07
CA THR A 131 -18.21 10.14 -12.35
C THR A 131 -18.29 9.15 -13.51
N ALA A 132 -18.29 7.85 -13.25
CA ALA A 132 -18.22 6.77 -14.23
C ALA A 132 -18.93 5.48 -13.75
N ALA A 133 -20.13 5.59 -13.16
CA ALA A 133 -20.88 4.48 -12.56
C ALA A 133 -20.98 3.21 -13.45
N ARG A 134 -21.15 3.39 -14.76
CA ARG A 134 -21.25 2.28 -15.75
C ARG A 134 -19.94 1.50 -15.93
N GLY A 135 -18.80 2.13 -15.64
CA GLY A 135 -17.48 1.49 -15.67
C GLY A 135 -17.15 0.72 -14.39
N LEU A 136 -17.88 0.95 -13.30
CA LEU A 136 -17.55 0.39 -12.00
C LEU A 136 -17.68 -1.13 -11.95
N ARG A 137 -18.80 -1.69 -12.44
CA ARG A 137 -19.00 -3.15 -12.48
C ARG A 137 -17.97 -3.87 -13.36
N PRO A 138 -17.70 -3.44 -14.61
CA PRO A 138 -16.60 -4.00 -15.40
C PRO A 138 -15.26 -3.94 -14.67
N MET A 139 -14.91 -2.79 -14.10
CA MET A 139 -13.64 -2.63 -13.38
C MET A 139 -13.51 -3.59 -12.19
N LEU A 140 -14.57 -3.72 -11.37
CA LEU A 140 -14.58 -4.63 -10.23
C LEU A 140 -14.42 -6.09 -10.65
N SER A 141 -14.88 -6.46 -11.86
CA SER A 141 -14.71 -7.82 -12.40
C SER A 141 -13.25 -8.12 -12.77
N HIS A 142 -12.44 -7.09 -13.00
CA HIS A 142 -11.02 -7.18 -13.36
C HIS A 142 -10.07 -6.65 -12.28
N ILE A 143 -10.58 -6.33 -11.09
CA ILE A 143 -9.79 -5.61 -10.09
C ILE A 143 -8.59 -6.42 -9.57
N ASP A 144 -8.73 -7.75 -9.50
CA ASP A 144 -7.61 -8.64 -9.15
C ASP A 144 -6.50 -8.59 -10.22
N GLU A 145 -6.87 -8.60 -11.51
CA GLU A 145 -5.90 -8.45 -12.60
C GLU A 145 -5.22 -7.08 -12.54
N LEU A 146 -6.00 -6.01 -12.37
CA LEU A 146 -5.49 -4.64 -12.30
C LEU A 146 -4.50 -4.48 -11.15
N LEU A 147 -4.86 -4.88 -9.94
CA LEU A 147 -3.99 -4.76 -8.75
C LEU A 147 -2.84 -5.77 -8.73
N SER A 148 -2.89 -6.82 -9.56
CA SER A 148 -1.72 -7.69 -9.76
C SER A 148 -0.58 -6.99 -10.51
N LYS A 149 -0.88 -5.91 -11.23
CA LYS A 149 0.04 -5.16 -12.11
C LYS A 149 0.25 -3.70 -11.66
N LEU A 150 -0.75 -3.11 -11.00
CA LEU A 150 -0.77 -1.69 -10.66
C LEU A 150 -0.69 -1.47 -9.15
N THR A 151 -0.02 -0.40 -8.77
CA THR A 151 -0.21 0.20 -7.45
C THR A 151 -1.58 0.87 -7.34
N LEU A 152 -1.96 1.30 -6.14
CA LEU A 152 -3.19 2.08 -5.95
C LEU A 152 -3.15 3.39 -6.77
N SER A 153 -2.01 4.07 -6.80
CA SER A 153 -1.86 5.31 -7.56
C SER A 153 -1.92 5.05 -9.07
N GLY A 154 -1.34 3.94 -9.55
CA GLY A 154 -1.47 3.47 -10.93
C GLY A 154 -2.91 3.18 -11.32
N LEU A 155 -3.65 2.43 -10.47
CA LEU A 155 -5.07 2.17 -10.66
C LEU A 155 -5.88 3.48 -10.72
N ARG A 156 -5.59 4.44 -9.84
CA ARG A 156 -6.24 5.76 -9.83
C ARG A 156 -6.00 6.51 -11.15
N ARG A 157 -4.77 6.56 -11.66
CA ARG A 157 -4.45 7.21 -12.94
C ARG A 157 -5.12 6.51 -14.12
N TRP A 158 -5.07 5.18 -14.15
CA TRP A 158 -5.75 4.37 -15.17
C TRP A 158 -7.27 4.61 -15.18
N ALA A 159 -7.93 4.59 -14.01
CA ALA A 159 -9.37 4.75 -13.92
C ALA A 159 -9.82 6.18 -14.25
N ASN A 160 -9.08 7.19 -13.76
CA ASN A 160 -9.39 8.60 -14.04
C ASN A 160 -9.24 8.94 -15.53
N PHE A 161 -8.22 8.38 -16.20
CA PHE A 161 -8.06 8.54 -17.64
C PHE A 161 -9.28 8.01 -18.40
N GLY A 162 -9.69 6.76 -18.13
CA GLY A 162 -10.86 6.17 -18.78
C GLY A 162 -12.15 6.94 -18.53
N ALA A 163 -12.39 7.33 -17.28
CA ALA A 163 -13.56 8.13 -16.89
C ALA A 163 -13.60 9.50 -17.57
N GLN A 164 -12.44 10.13 -17.80
CA GLN A 164 -12.35 11.43 -18.47
C GLN A 164 -12.46 11.31 -19.99
N ALA A 165 -11.73 10.38 -20.59
CA ALA A 165 -11.68 10.18 -22.05
C ALA A 165 -13.06 9.79 -22.62
N TYR A 166 -13.80 8.93 -21.91
CA TYR A 166 -15.06 8.35 -22.40
C TYR A 166 -16.30 8.85 -21.64
N ARG A 167 -16.22 10.01 -20.97
CA ARG A 167 -17.31 10.55 -20.13
C ARG A 167 -18.68 10.62 -20.82
N ARG A 168 -18.69 10.88 -22.13
CA ARG A 168 -19.92 11.03 -22.94
C ARG A 168 -20.21 9.83 -23.84
N ASP A 169 -19.32 8.84 -23.88
CA ASP A 169 -19.45 7.64 -24.71
C ASP A 169 -19.49 6.41 -23.82
N PHE A 170 -20.71 6.00 -23.45
CA PHE A 170 -20.91 4.92 -22.50
C PHE A 170 -20.46 3.55 -23.03
N ASN A 171 -20.50 3.33 -24.34
CA ASN A 171 -20.08 2.06 -24.93
C ASN A 171 -18.56 1.91 -24.79
N ASN A 172 -17.81 2.95 -25.18
CA ASN A 172 -16.36 2.94 -25.04
C ASN A 172 -15.90 3.06 -23.58
N LEU A 173 -16.68 3.71 -22.71
CA LEU A 173 -16.43 3.70 -21.26
C LEU A 173 -16.48 2.26 -20.71
N THR A 174 -17.54 1.52 -21.04
CA THR A 174 -17.67 0.11 -20.62
C THR A 174 -16.55 -0.74 -21.22
N ALA A 175 -16.24 -0.61 -22.51
CA ALA A 175 -15.15 -1.36 -23.15
C ALA A 175 -13.78 -1.04 -22.53
N TYR A 176 -13.52 0.22 -22.16
CA TYR A 176 -12.30 0.61 -21.47
C TYR A 176 -12.18 -0.09 -20.11
N PHE A 177 -13.20 0.02 -19.26
CA PHE A 177 -13.17 -0.58 -17.93
C PHE A 177 -13.27 -2.11 -17.94
N ASN A 178 -13.63 -2.72 -19.09
CA ASN A 178 -13.61 -4.16 -19.30
C ASN A 178 -12.28 -4.67 -19.89
N LEU A 179 -11.24 -3.83 -19.98
CA LEU A 179 -9.93 -4.14 -20.59
C LEU A 179 -9.99 -4.50 -22.10
N GLU A 180 -11.08 -4.17 -22.77
CA GLU A 180 -11.30 -4.52 -24.18
C GLU A 180 -10.68 -3.49 -25.13
N SER A 181 -10.66 -2.21 -24.76
CA SER A 181 -10.12 -1.17 -25.63
C SER A 181 -8.59 -1.17 -25.68
N ALA A 182 -8.03 -0.75 -26.82
CA ALA A 182 -6.58 -0.61 -26.98
C ALA A 182 -6.02 0.42 -25.98
N ASP A 183 -6.72 1.53 -25.79
CA ASP A 183 -6.36 2.57 -24.82
C ASP A 183 -6.28 2.05 -23.39
N SER A 184 -7.21 1.18 -22.99
CA SER A 184 -7.23 0.58 -21.65
C SER A 184 -5.99 -0.26 -21.39
N ARG A 185 -5.61 -1.10 -22.36
CA ARG A 185 -4.41 -1.94 -22.28
C ARG A 185 -3.14 -1.10 -22.35
N ALA A 186 -3.10 -0.08 -23.21
CA ALA A 186 -1.96 0.82 -23.31
C ALA A 186 -1.75 1.62 -22.01
N MET A 187 -2.83 2.11 -21.40
CA MET A 187 -2.76 2.82 -20.13
C MET A 187 -2.38 1.87 -18.99
N LEU A 188 -2.83 0.61 -18.99
CA LEU A 188 -2.44 -0.40 -18.02
C LEU A 188 -0.94 -0.68 -18.08
N GLU A 189 -0.37 -0.88 -19.29
CA GLU A 189 1.07 -1.08 -19.46
C GLU A 189 1.88 0.17 -19.08
N LYS A 190 1.37 1.36 -19.39
CA LYS A 190 2.01 2.63 -19.01
C LYS A 190 2.07 2.83 -17.49
N GLU A 191 1.01 2.46 -16.78
CA GLU A 191 0.90 2.66 -15.34
C GLU A 191 1.52 1.54 -14.51
N ARG A 192 1.92 0.45 -15.16
CA ARG A 192 2.65 -0.64 -14.53
C ARG A 192 3.99 -0.11 -14.03
N ARG A 193 4.20 -0.24 -12.73
CA ARG A 193 5.47 0.05 -12.04
C ARG A 193 6.14 -1.26 -11.69
N GLY A 194 7.47 -1.29 -11.71
CA GLY A 194 8.33 -2.46 -11.71
C GLY A 194 7.96 -3.55 -10.70
N VAL A 195 8.74 -3.68 -9.64
CA VAL A 195 8.50 -4.69 -8.60
C VAL A 195 7.51 -4.14 -7.58
N LEU A 196 6.34 -4.76 -7.45
CA LEU A 196 5.36 -4.40 -6.42
C LEU A 196 5.83 -4.85 -5.02
N PHE A 197 5.78 -3.94 -4.05
CA PHE A 197 6.23 -4.18 -2.68
C PHE A 197 5.60 -5.42 -2.05
N VAL A 198 4.28 -5.57 -2.20
CA VAL A 198 3.50 -6.66 -1.62
C VAL A 198 4.01 -8.05 -2.04
N LYS A 199 4.62 -8.16 -3.24
CA LYS A 199 5.18 -9.41 -3.76
C LYS A 199 6.52 -9.76 -3.12
N VAL A 200 7.21 -8.79 -2.52
CA VAL A 200 8.57 -8.93 -1.97
C VAL A 200 8.66 -8.68 -0.47
N GLN A 201 7.66 -8.08 0.17
CA GLN A 201 7.64 -7.74 1.59
C GLN A 201 8.06 -8.90 2.50
N ARG A 202 7.53 -10.11 2.29
CA ARG A 202 7.91 -11.28 3.09
C ARG A 202 9.39 -11.65 2.92
N LYS A 203 9.92 -11.55 1.69
CA LYS A 203 11.35 -11.80 1.42
C LYS A 203 12.23 -10.74 2.08
N LEU A 204 11.81 -9.47 2.06
CA LEU A 204 12.52 -8.38 2.72
C LEU A 204 12.55 -8.55 4.24
N ASN A 205 11.45 -8.97 4.85
CA ASN A 205 11.40 -9.29 6.27
C ASN A 205 12.42 -10.39 6.65
N PHE A 206 12.47 -11.48 5.90
CA PHE A 206 13.48 -12.52 6.13
C PHE A 206 14.90 -12.03 5.91
N TYR A 207 15.12 -11.18 4.91
CA TYR A 207 16.42 -10.57 4.65
C TYR A 207 16.89 -9.71 5.83
N LEU A 208 16.06 -8.80 6.34
CA LEU A 208 16.41 -7.96 7.50
C LEU A 208 16.59 -8.79 8.78
N ARG A 209 15.74 -9.81 8.98
CA ARG A 209 15.86 -10.73 10.12
C ARG A 209 17.16 -11.54 10.06
N ALA A 210 17.61 -11.94 8.88
CA ALA A 210 18.88 -12.63 8.71
C ALA A 210 20.08 -11.72 9.05
N LEU A 211 19.99 -10.41 8.75
CA LEU A 211 21.03 -9.45 9.12
C LEU A 211 21.03 -9.17 10.62
N TRP A 212 19.93 -8.72 11.21
CA TRP A 212 19.92 -8.21 12.59
C TRP A 212 19.29 -9.13 13.64
N GLY A 213 18.83 -10.32 13.27
CA GLY A 213 18.29 -11.31 14.21
C GLY A 213 16.99 -10.89 14.89
N ARG A 214 16.24 -9.95 14.30
CA ARG A 214 14.98 -9.41 14.83
C ARG A 214 13.99 -9.11 13.71
N ASP A 215 12.73 -8.99 14.07
CA ASP A 215 11.68 -8.57 13.14
C ASP A 215 11.69 -7.04 12.96
N PHE A 216 11.32 -6.62 11.76
CA PHE A 216 11.09 -5.23 11.35
C PHE A 216 9.67 -5.12 10.81
N PHE A 217 9.03 -3.97 11.00
CA PHE A 217 7.71 -3.73 10.45
C PHE A 217 7.86 -2.88 9.20
N LEU A 218 7.50 -3.41 8.04
CA LEU A 218 7.54 -2.69 6.77
C LEU A 218 6.12 -2.49 6.27
N ARG A 219 5.79 -1.27 5.86
CA ARG A 219 4.49 -0.92 5.26
C ARG A 219 4.68 -0.30 3.88
N PRO A 220 3.85 -0.64 2.89
CA PRO A 220 3.80 0.12 1.66
C PRO A 220 3.16 1.49 1.94
N THR A 221 3.75 2.54 1.41
CA THR A 221 3.11 3.85 1.32
C THR A 221 2.86 4.13 -0.15
N GLY A 222 1.62 4.50 -0.46
CA GLY A 222 1.22 4.86 -1.80
C GLY A 222 2.01 6.08 -2.26
N ALA A 223 2.78 5.94 -3.33
CA ALA A 223 3.35 7.08 -4.02
C ALA A 223 2.22 7.80 -4.79
N ASP A 224 1.35 8.51 -4.06
CA ASP A 224 0.44 9.51 -4.63
C ASP A 224 1.24 10.74 -5.14
N TYR A 225 2.54 10.79 -4.81
CA TYR A 225 3.49 11.79 -5.23
C TYR A 225 4.62 11.11 -6.01
N THR A 226 5.03 11.72 -7.12
CA THR A 226 6.25 11.33 -7.85
C THR A 226 7.50 11.38 -6.99
N ASP A 227 7.42 12.03 -5.82
CA ASP A 227 8.55 12.38 -4.97
C ASP A 227 8.51 11.64 -3.61
N PHE A 228 7.86 10.46 -3.56
CA PHE A 228 7.83 9.67 -2.32
C PHE A 228 9.26 9.33 -1.87
N ARG A 229 9.60 9.74 -0.64
CA ARG A 229 10.87 9.38 0.02
C ARG A 229 10.59 8.35 1.12
N PRO A 230 11.27 7.20 1.12
CA PRO A 230 11.17 6.23 2.21
C PRO A 230 11.51 6.88 3.56
N TYR A 231 10.78 6.51 4.61
CA TYR A 231 10.98 7.08 5.94
C TYR A 231 10.67 6.08 7.05
N VAL A 232 11.10 6.42 8.27
CA VAL A 232 10.83 5.63 9.48
C VAL A 232 9.95 6.44 10.42
N GLU A 233 8.82 5.88 10.83
CA GLU A 233 7.89 6.46 11.79
C GLU A 233 7.46 5.36 12.76
N ASP A 234 7.47 5.64 14.07
CA ASP A 234 7.11 4.65 15.11
C ASP A 234 7.79 3.28 14.96
N ARG A 235 9.03 3.28 14.47
CA ARG A 235 9.85 2.08 14.15
C ARG A 235 9.31 1.22 13.00
N ILE A 236 8.39 1.75 12.21
CA ILE A 236 7.87 1.19 10.97
C ILE A 236 8.66 1.78 9.80
N LEU A 237 9.10 0.92 8.89
CA LEU A 237 9.78 1.27 7.65
C LEU A 237 8.73 1.48 6.57
N HIS A 238 8.51 2.74 6.18
CA HIS A 238 7.59 3.10 5.10
C HIS A 238 8.31 2.99 3.76
N MET A 239 7.91 1.99 2.98
CA MET A 239 8.52 1.58 1.72
C MET A 239 7.67 2.05 0.53
N PRO A 240 8.28 2.29 -0.65
CA PRO A 240 7.52 2.58 -1.86
C PRO A 240 6.68 1.36 -2.24
N ASP A 241 5.44 1.59 -2.70
CA ASP A 241 4.50 0.53 -3.10
C ASP A 241 4.91 -0.21 -4.38
N ALA A 242 5.73 0.43 -5.23
CA ALA A 242 6.44 -0.20 -6.34
C ALA A 242 7.79 0.47 -6.61
N VAL A 243 8.73 -0.29 -7.17
CA VAL A 243 10.06 0.22 -7.57
C VAL A 243 10.44 -0.30 -8.95
N ASP A 244 10.79 0.60 -9.86
CA ASP A 244 11.32 0.29 -11.19
C ASP A 244 12.81 -0.13 -11.08
N ASP A 245 13.28 -0.90 -12.07
CA ASP A 245 14.72 -1.18 -12.20
C ASP A 245 15.46 0.11 -12.57
N ILE A 246 16.69 0.29 -12.06
CA ILE A 246 17.52 1.47 -12.35
C ILE A 246 18.84 1.02 -12.96
N GLU A 247 19.14 1.44 -14.19
CA GLU A 247 20.39 1.13 -14.91
C GLU A 247 20.82 -0.36 -14.80
N GLY A 248 19.85 -1.26 -14.97
CA GLY A 248 20.07 -2.72 -14.90
C GLY A 248 20.14 -3.30 -13.48
N ILE A 249 19.99 -2.47 -12.44
CA ILE A 249 19.85 -2.90 -11.05
C ILE A 249 18.38 -3.26 -10.81
N PRO A 250 18.07 -4.53 -10.47
CA PRO A 250 16.69 -4.96 -10.26
C PRO A 250 16.02 -4.23 -9.09
N GLY A 251 14.74 -3.89 -9.21
CA GLY A 251 13.95 -3.23 -8.16
C GLY A 251 13.97 -3.95 -6.81
N LEU A 252 14.18 -5.27 -6.80
CA LEU A 252 14.38 -6.04 -5.56
C LEU A 252 15.65 -5.61 -4.80
N GLU A 253 16.74 -5.30 -5.51
CA GLU A 253 17.97 -4.81 -4.89
C GLU A 253 17.80 -3.40 -4.34
N LEU A 254 17.03 -2.54 -5.02
CA LEU A 254 16.64 -1.23 -4.50
C LEU A 254 15.85 -1.38 -3.20
N TYR A 255 14.85 -2.26 -3.17
CA TYR A 255 14.13 -2.55 -1.94
C TYR A 255 15.03 -3.05 -0.81
N ARG A 256 15.99 -3.92 -1.11
CA ARG A 256 16.97 -4.41 -0.12
C ARG A 256 17.83 -3.27 0.41
N ALA A 257 18.33 -2.41 -0.48
CA ALA A 257 19.18 -1.29 -0.13
C ALA A 257 18.45 -0.29 0.76
N THR A 258 17.25 0.13 0.35
CA THR A 258 16.38 1.05 1.09
C THR A 258 15.99 0.47 2.45
N ALA A 259 15.56 -0.79 2.50
CA ALA A 259 15.16 -1.43 3.75
C ALA A 259 16.36 -1.61 4.70
N ALA A 260 17.53 -2.02 4.20
CA ALA A 260 18.74 -2.17 4.98
C ALA A 260 19.24 -0.83 5.52
N HIS A 261 19.14 0.24 4.72
CA HIS A 261 19.50 1.59 5.13
C HIS A 261 18.63 2.06 6.30
N MET A 262 17.30 2.01 6.15
CA MET A 262 16.38 2.40 7.23
C MET A 262 16.47 1.50 8.47
N ALA A 263 16.70 0.20 8.28
CA ALA A 263 16.98 -0.71 9.39
C ALA A 263 18.29 -0.35 10.11
N SER A 264 19.30 0.14 9.38
CA SER A 264 20.58 0.57 9.97
C SER A 264 20.38 1.76 10.90
N HIS A 265 19.53 2.73 10.55
CA HIS A 265 19.13 3.81 11.46
C HIS A 265 18.53 3.27 12.77
N LEU A 266 17.56 2.35 12.68
CA LEU A 266 16.96 1.73 13.87
C LEU A 266 17.95 0.95 14.76
N MET A 267 19.06 0.49 14.18
CA MET A 267 20.04 -0.34 14.88
C MET A 267 21.24 0.44 15.42
N TYR A 268 21.59 1.55 14.80
CA TYR A 268 22.85 2.25 15.06
C TYR A 268 22.70 3.72 15.45
N THR A 269 21.50 4.29 15.37
CA THR A 269 21.18 5.61 15.94
C THR A 269 20.89 5.44 17.43
N THR A 270 21.62 6.17 18.28
CA THR A 270 21.59 5.98 19.74
C THR A 270 20.73 7.02 20.46
N ALA A 271 20.51 8.18 19.86
CA ALA A 271 19.71 9.25 20.43
C ALA A 271 19.06 10.07 19.30
N SER A 272 17.86 10.59 19.56
CA SER A 272 17.23 11.56 18.67
C SER A 272 17.96 12.90 18.75
N MET A 273 18.14 13.56 17.61
CA MET A 273 18.64 14.93 17.56
C MET A 273 17.47 15.92 17.53
N SER A 274 17.54 16.98 18.35
CA SER A 274 16.55 18.06 18.28
C SER A 274 16.80 18.90 17.03
N ALA A 275 15.72 19.17 16.29
CA ALA A 275 15.74 20.02 15.10
C ALA A 275 15.50 21.51 15.43
N GLU A 276 15.12 21.86 16.65
CA GLU A 276 14.59 23.19 17.01
C GLU A 276 15.57 24.36 16.76
N GLN A 277 16.88 24.08 16.74
CA GLN A 277 17.93 25.09 16.59
C GLN A 277 18.79 24.91 15.33
N LEU A 278 18.38 24.03 14.41
CA LEU A 278 19.14 23.71 13.21
C LEU A 278 18.52 24.38 11.98
N SER A 279 19.38 24.95 11.13
CA SER A 279 18.95 25.41 9.81
C SER A 279 18.67 24.23 8.87
N PRO A 280 17.87 24.40 7.80
CA PRO A 280 17.64 23.35 6.82
C PRO A 280 18.92 22.75 6.23
N ALA A 281 19.92 23.58 5.96
CA ALA A 281 21.22 23.12 5.48
C ALA A 281 21.95 22.27 6.54
N GLN A 282 21.97 22.70 7.81
CA GLN A 282 22.57 21.92 8.89
C GLN A 282 21.88 20.56 9.06
N MET A 283 20.54 20.53 9.03
CA MET A 283 19.79 19.26 9.09
C MET A 283 20.15 18.34 7.92
N PHE A 284 20.26 18.89 6.71
CA PHE A 284 20.65 18.12 5.52
C PHE A 284 22.04 17.49 5.67
N PHE A 285 23.05 18.29 6.05
CA PHE A 285 24.42 17.79 6.23
C PHE A 285 24.53 16.79 7.39
N ILE A 286 23.82 17.02 8.49
CA ILE A 286 23.74 16.08 9.60
C ILE A 286 23.12 14.76 9.14
N GLY A 287 22.03 14.81 8.36
CA GLY A 287 21.39 13.64 7.77
C GLY A 287 22.35 12.86 6.88
N LEU A 288 23.03 13.52 5.94
CA LEU A 288 24.00 12.90 5.04
C LEU A 288 25.13 12.17 5.80
N LEU A 289 25.68 12.81 6.83
CA LEU A 289 26.74 12.20 7.64
C LEU A 289 26.23 11.08 8.55
N GLU A 290 25.00 11.20 9.07
CA GLU A 290 24.37 10.14 9.85
C GLU A 290 24.09 8.91 8.99
N ASP A 291 23.60 9.10 7.77
CA ASP A 291 23.41 8.05 6.76
C ASP A 291 24.73 7.30 6.51
N ALA A 292 25.80 8.03 6.16
CA ALA A 292 27.12 7.45 5.96
C ALA A 292 27.62 6.71 7.22
N ARG A 293 27.36 7.23 8.42
CA ARG A 293 27.78 6.62 9.69
C ARG A 293 27.04 5.32 9.97
N VAL A 294 25.72 5.26 9.76
CA VAL A 294 24.94 4.04 10.02
C VAL A 294 25.24 2.97 8.97
N GLU A 295 25.45 3.37 7.71
CA GLU A 295 25.86 2.47 6.63
C GLU A 295 27.27 1.92 6.86
N TYR A 296 28.23 2.76 7.27
CA TYR A 296 29.56 2.30 7.66
C TYR A 296 29.48 1.22 8.75
N LYS A 297 28.73 1.48 9.84
CA LYS A 297 28.54 0.49 10.92
C LYS A 297 27.87 -0.79 10.43
N ALA A 298 26.90 -0.68 9.52
CA ALA A 298 26.25 -1.84 8.92
C ALA A 298 27.22 -2.66 8.06
N VAL A 299 28.04 -2.02 7.22
CA VAL A 299 29.06 -2.67 6.39
C VAL A 299 30.11 -3.39 7.22
N GLN A 300 30.56 -2.80 8.33
CA GLN A 300 31.52 -3.46 9.23
C GLN A 300 30.99 -4.80 9.76
N LYS A 301 29.67 -4.89 9.99
CA LYS A 301 29.02 -6.13 10.44
C LYS A 301 28.61 -7.04 9.28
N PHE A 302 28.22 -6.47 8.15
CA PHE A 302 27.70 -7.16 6.96
C PHE A 302 28.38 -6.63 5.69
N PRO A 303 29.58 -7.13 5.35
CA PRO A 303 30.37 -6.59 4.22
C PRO A 303 29.65 -6.63 2.87
N GLY A 304 28.68 -7.55 2.69
CA GLY A 304 27.86 -7.63 1.49
C GLY A 304 27.00 -6.39 1.20
N LEU A 305 26.64 -5.61 2.23
CA LEU A 305 25.87 -4.37 2.05
C LEU A 305 26.66 -3.29 1.31
N LYS A 306 28.00 -3.28 1.44
CA LYS A 306 28.84 -2.32 0.73
C LYS A 306 28.66 -2.46 -0.78
N LYS A 307 28.71 -3.70 -1.29
CA LYS A 307 28.54 -3.95 -2.73
C LYS A 307 27.18 -3.47 -3.24
N LEU A 308 26.13 -3.66 -2.43
CA LEU A 308 24.77 -3.24 -2.77
C LEU A 308 24.66 -1.71 -2.86
N TRP A 309 25.06 -0.98 -1.81
CA TRP A 309 24.94 0.48 -1.80
C TRP A 309 25.88 1.15 -2.81
N VAL A 310 27.13 0.71 -2.92
CA VAL A 310 28.08 1.24 -3.92
C VAL A 310 27.57 1.05 -5.35
N SER A 311 26.85 -0.04 -5.65
CA SER A 311 26.28 -0.23 -6.98
C SER A 311 25.23 0.82 -7.33
N LEU A 312 24.46 1.30 -6.35
CA LEU A 312 23.46 2.34 -6.53
C LEU A 312 24.10 3.74 -6.59
N MET A 313 25.08 4.02 -5.74
CA MET A 313 25.76 5.33 -5.71
C MET A 313 26.60 5.62 -6.96
N LYS A 314 26.94 4.58 -7.75
CA LYS A 314 27.67 4.71 -9.02
C LYS A 314 26.76 4.84 -10.23
N VAL A 315 25.45 4.86 -10.05
CA VAL A 315 24.51 5.11 -11.13
C VAL A 315 24.64 6.56 -11.56
N GLU A 316 24.99 6.77 -12.82
CA GLU A 316 24.97 8.10 -13.43
C GLU A 316 23.53 8.45 -13.83
N TYR A 317 23.09 9.65 -13.47
CA TYR A 317 21.78 10.17 -13.88
C TYR A 317 21.95 11.29 -14.92
N SER A 318 21.09 11.27 -15.95
CA SER A 318 21.14 12.23 -17.06
C SER A 318 20.39 13.53 -16.80
N GLU A 319 19.57 13.57 -15.74
CA GLU A 319 18.76 14.73 -15.39
C GLU A 319 19.61 15.80 -14.67
N PRO A 320 19.30 17.09 -14.87
CA PRO A 320 20.01 18.15 -14.16
C PRO A 320 19.77 18.05 -12.65
N VAL A 321 20.85 18.08 -11.87
CA VAL A 321 20.76 18.17 -10.40
C VAL A 321 20.07 19.46 -9.96
N GLU A 322 19.36 19.38 -8.83
CA GLU A 322 18.73 20.55 -8.22
C GLU A 322 19.74 21.63 -7.79
N HIS A 323 20.97 21.23 -7.44
CA HIS A 323 22.04 22.12 -7.01
C HIS A 323 23.43 21.57 -7.37
N GLU A 324 24.38 22.43 -7.71
CA GLU A 324 25.74 22.06 -8.14
C GLU A 324 26.55 21.31 -7.07
N THR A 325 26.16 21.41 -5.80
CA THR A 325 26.82 20.69 -4.70
C THR A 325 26.38 19.23 -4.59
N ILE A 326 25.25 18.83 -5.18
CA ILE A 326 24.73 17.46 -5.03
C ILE A 326 25.74 16.40 -5.50
N PRO A 327 26.37 16.52 -6.69
CA PRO A 327 27.37 15.53 -7.12
C PRO A 327 28.59 15.45 -6.19
N ILE A 328 29.01 16.58 -5.60
CA ILE A 328 30.12 16.61 -4.64
C ILE A 328 29.75 15.85 -3.37
N LEU A 329 28.51 16.00 -2.90
CA LEU A 329 28.01 15.34 -1.69
C LEU A 329 27.78 13.84 -1.89
N GLU A 330 27.27 13.44 -3.05
CA GLU A 330 27.14 12.03 -3.44
C GLU A 330 28.52 11.37 -3.54
N HIS A 331 29.50 12.06 -4.13
CA HIS A 331 30.88 11.58 -4.19
C HIS A 331 31.49 11.45 -2.79
N LEU A 332 31.31 12.45 -1.92
CA LEU A 332 31.76 12.38 -0.53
C LEU A 332 31.14 11.20 0.22
N ALA A 333 29.83 10.97 0.06
CA ALA A 333 29.16 9.82 0.67
C ALA A 333 29.75 8.49 0.17
N LEU A 334 30.09 8.41 -1.13
CA LEU A 334 30.78 7.25 -1.70
C LEU A 334 32.19 7.07 -1.12
N GLN A 335 32.97 8.15 -0.93
CA GLN A 335 34.29 8.11 -0.28
C GLN A 335 34.20 7.60 1.16
N LEU A 336 33.19 8.04 1.93
CA LEU A 336 32.95 7.61 3.30
C LEU A 336 32.59 6.11 3.39
N LEU A 337 31.96 5.56 2.35
CA LEU A 337 31.59 4.15 2.27
C LEU A 337 32.70 3.26 1.69
N ASP A 338 33.50 3.78 0.77
CA ASP A 338 34.55 3.06 0.04
C ASP A 338 35.91 3.78 0.07
N PRO A 339 36.87 3.33 0.89
CA PRO A 339 38.17 3.99 1.05
C PRO A 339 39.07 3.92 -0.20
N THR A 340 38.67 3.20 -1.25
CA THR A 340 39.39 3.20 -2.53
C THR A 340 38.97 4.36 -3.45
N VAL A 341 37.94 5.11 -3.09
CA VAL A 341 37.45 6.26 -3.84
C VAL A 341 38.07 7.53 -3.27
N THR A 342 38.68 8.34 -4.12
CA THR A 342 39.30 9.62 -3.78
C THR A 342 38.68 10.75 -4.61
N SER A 343 38.90 11.99 -4.21
CA SER A 343 38.53 13.20 -4.95
C SER A 343 39.79 13.99 -5.34
N ASP A 344 39.63 15.06 -6.12
CA ASP A 344 40.75 15.96 -6.43
C ASP A 344 41.04 16.98 -5.30
N ASP A 345 40.30 16.91 -4.19
CA ASP A 345 40.47 17.78 -3.03
C ASP A 345 41.32 17.07 -1.96
N GLU A 346 42.57 17.53 -1.81
CA GLU A 346 43.52 16.99 -0.81
C GLU A 346 43.06 17.13 0.64
N GLN A 347 42.14 18.06 0.96
CA GLN A 347 41.64 18.22 2.32
C GLN A 347 40.50 17.25 2.65
N LEU A 348 39.77 16.78 1.63
CA LEU A 348 38.67 15.82 1.78
C LEU A 348 39.14 14.36 1.75
N ASN A 349 40.27 14.07 1.07
CA ASN A 349 40.94 12.76 1.09
C ASN A 349 41.69 12.51 2.40
#